data_AF-A0A0A9H0W5-F1
#
_entry.id   AF-A0A0A9H0W5-F1
#
_cell.length_a   1.000
_cell.length_b   1.000
_cell.length_c   1.000
_cell.angle_alpha   90.00
_cell.angle_beta   90.00
_cell.angle_gamma   90.00
#
_symmetry.space_group_name_H-M   'P 1'
#
loop_
_entity.id
_entity.type
_entity.pdbx_description
1 polymer ?
#
loop_
_entity_poly.entity_id
_entity_poly.type
_entity_poly.pdbx_seq_one_letter_code
_entity_poly.pdbx_strand_id
1 'polypeptide(L)'
;MRCGFSTNRHEEDDVSLDGQVVPQKDTFRYLGSMLQKDGDIDEDVSHRIKARWMKWRQASGVLCDKRVPQKLKNKFYRTTIRPAMLYGAECWPTKR
;
A
#
# COMPACT_ATOMS: atom_id res chain seq x y z
N MET A 1 -6.82 -1.79 18.31
CA MET A 1 -7.97 -2.44 17.64
C MET A 1 -7.57 -3.85 17.29
N ARG A 2 -8.27 -4.87 17.80
CA ARG A 2 -8.09 -6.27 17.40
C ARG A 2 -9.25 -6.63 16.49
N CYS A 3 -8.99 -6.83 15.20
CA CYS A 3 -9.90 -7.62 14.38
C CYS A 3 -9.51 -9.08 14.58
N GLY A 4 -10.37 -9.84 15.25
CA GLY A 4 -10.26 -11.29 15.29
C GLY A 4 -10.82 -11.85 14.01
N PHE A 5 -9.98 -12.04 12.99
CA PHE A 5 -10.30 -12.96 11.92
C PHE A 5 -10.16 -14.36 12.53
N SER A 6 -11.23 -14.84 13.17
CA SER A 6 -11.35 -16.24 13.54
C SER A 6 -11.07 -17.07 12.29
N THR A 7 -10.15 -18.04 12.41
CA THR A 7 -9.89 -19.10 11.44
C THR A 7 -11.14 -20.00 11.33
N ASN A 8 -12.25 -19.44 10.86
CA ASN A 8 -13.30 -20.25 10.28
C ASN A 8 -12.73 -20.78 8.98
N ARG A 9 -12.62 -22.09 8.88
CA ARG A 9 -12.53 -22.78 7.59
C ARG A 9 -13.76 -22.33 6.82
N HIS A 10 -13.57 -21.36 5.92
CA HIS A 10 -14.65 -20.78 5.14
C HIS A 10 -15.24 -21.90 4.28
N GLU A 11 -16.50 -22.24 4.53
CA GLU A 11 -17.32 -22.87 3.50
C GLU A 11 -17.29 -21.93 2.29
N GLU A 12 -16.95 -22.49 1.12
CA GLU A 12 -16.89 -21.75 -0.14
C GLU A 12 -18.31 -21.44 -0.60
N ASP A 13 -18.98 -20.55 0.12
CA ASP A 13 -20.30 -20.07 -0.26
C ASP A 13 -20.15 -19.07 -1.40
N ASP A 14 -20.73 -19.41 -2.56
CA ASP A 14 -20.72 -18.58 -3.74
C ASP A 14 -21.53 -17.29 -3.51
N VAL A 15 -20.85 -16.15 -3.63
CA VAL A 15 -21.50 -14.84 -3.58
C VAL A 15 -22.07 -14.53 -4.96
N SER A 16 -23.37 -14.30 -5.05
CA SER A 16 -24.02 -13.86 -6.29
C SER A 16 -24.48 -12.40 -6.21
N LEU A 17 -24.31 -11.67 -7.31
CA LEU A 17 -24.83 -10.32 -7.52
C LEU A 17 -25.76 -10.38 -8.74
N ASP A 18 -27.02 -9.98 -8.57
CA ASP A 18 -28.04 -10.03 -9.64
C ASP A 18 -28.13 -11.39 -10.35
N GLY A 19 -27.95 -12.49 -9.61
CA GLY A 19 -27.98 -13.85 -10.15
C GLY A 19 -26.68 -14.30 -10.86
N GLN A 20 -25.64 -13.46 -10.92
CA GLN A 20 -24.32 -13.83 -11.42
C GLN A 20 -23.36 -14.13 -10.26
N VAL A 21 -22.70 -15.28 -10.31
CA VAL A 21 -21.66 -15.66 -9.33
C VAL A 21 -20.43 -14.75 -9.52
N VAL A 22 -19.99 -14.12 -8.43
CA VAL A 22 -18.80 -13.27 -8.42
C VAL A 22 -17.56 -14.16 -8.37
N PRO A 23 -16.60 -13.99 -9.29
CA PRO A 23 -15.39 -14.80 -9.28
C PRO A 23 -14.56 -14.50 -8.03
N GLN A 24 -14.26 -15.54 -7.26
CA GLN A 24 -13.32 -15.46 -6.14
C GLN A 24 -11.90 -15.18 -6.67
N LYS A 25 -11.15 -14.34 -5.96
CA LYS A 25 -9.74 -14.05 -6.25
C LYS A 25 -8.91 -14.17 -4.99
N ASP A 26 -7.71 -14.73 -5.14
CA ASP A 26 -6.75 -14.88 -4.03
C ASP A 26 -6.19 -13.55 -3.57
N THR A 27 -6.12 -12.55 -4.46
CA THR A 27 -5.72 -11.19 -4.12
C THR A 27 -6.67 -10.17 -4.73
N PHE A 28 -7.06 -9.17 -3.93
CA PHE A 28 -7.97 -8.12 -4.34
C PHE A 28 -7.46 -6.74 -3.92
N ARG A 29 -7.59 -5.74 -4.80
CA ARG A 29 -7.22 -4.36 -4.46
C ARG A 29 -8.42 -3.62 -3.87
N TYR A 30 -8.32 -3.25 -2.60
CA TYR A 30 -9.34 -2.49 -1.88
C TYR A 30 -8.76 -1.20 -1.31
N LEU A 31 -9.34 -0.05 -1.67
CA LEU A 31 -8.93 1.29 -1.21
C LEU A 31 -7.41 1.59 -1.34
N GLY A 32 -6.74 0.93 -2.30
CA GLY A 32 -5.31 1.09 -2.55
C GLY A 32 -4.40 0.07 -1.83
N SER A 33 -4.96 -0.78 -0.97
CA SER A 33 -4.27 -1.93 -0.37
C SER A 33 -4.59 -3.23 -1.09
N MET A 34 -3.67 -4.19 -1.03
CA MET A 34 -3.88 -5.55 -1.52
C MET A 34 -4.33 -6.44 -0.36
N LEU A 35 -5.50 -7.06 -0.50
CA LEU A 35 -6.03 -8.04 0.46
C LEU A 35 -5.75 -9.43 -0.08
N GLN A 36 -5.17 -10.30 0.75
CA GLN A 36 -4.97 -11.72 0.43
C GLN A 36 -6.05 -12.59 1.09
N LYS A 37 -6.46 -13.66 0.41
CA LYS A 37 -7.48 -14.62 0.88
C LYS A 37 -7.07 -15.31 2.19
N ASP A 38 -5.79 -15.59 2.38
CA ASP A 38 -5.21 -16.22 3.57
C ASP A 38 -4.97 -15.25 4.73
N GLY A 39 -5.24 -13.95 4.52
CA GLY A 39 -5.02 -12.90 5.51
C GLY A 39 -3.56 -12.44 5.63
N ASP A 40 -2.66 -12.91 4.77
CA ASP A 40 -1.28 -12.43 4.74
C ASP A 40 -1.17 -11.01 4.16
N ILE A 41 -0.05 -10.34 4.45
CA ILE A 41 0.20 -8.94 4.08
C ILE A 41 1.35 -8.78 3.08
N ASP A 42 2.03 -9.85 2.65
CA ASP A 42 3.22 -9.75 1.81
C ASP A 42 2.93 -9.10 0.45
N GLU A 43 1.77 -9.37 -0.15
CA GLU A 43 1.35 -8.75 -1.42
C GLU A 43 1.12 -7.26 -1.25
N ASP A 44 0.51 -6.83 -0.14
CA ASP A 44 0.31 -5.40 0.16
C ASP A 44 1.65 -4.70 0.37
N VAL A 45 2.53 -5.32 1.17
CA VAL A 45 3.86 -4.79 1.45
C VAL A 45 4.68 -4.67 0.15
N SER A 46 4.70 -5.72 -0.67
CA SER A 46 5.38 -5.74 -1.96
C SER A 46 4.83 -4.67 -2.91
N HIS A 47 3.50 -4.55 -3.01
CA HIS A 47 2.84 -3.52 -3.82
C HIS A 47 3.20 -2.11 -3.35
N ARG A 48 3.13 -1.84 -2.03
CA ARG A 48 3.46 -0.53 -1.45
C ARG A 48 4.94 -0.18 -1.60
N ILE A 49 5.86 -1.15 -1.46
CA ILE A 49 7.29 -0.95 -1.71
C ILE A 49 7.53 -0.57 -3.17
N LYS A 50 6.95 -1.30 -4.13
CA LYS A 50 7.07 -0.98 -5.56
C LYS A 50 6.54 0.43 -5.86
N ALA A 51 5.35 0.77 -5.36
CA ALA A 51 4.77 2.10 -5.52
C ALA A 51 5.67 3.20 -4.91
N ARG A 52 6.22 2.97 -3.72
CA ARG A 52 7.17 3.87 -3.06
C ARG A 52 8.43 4.09 -3.92
N TRP A 53 9.03 3.03 -4.46
CA TRP A 53 10.20 3.14 -5.32
C TRP A 53 9.93 3.93 -6.60
N MET A 54 8.76 3.74 -7.21
CA MET A 54 8.37 4.54 -8.38
C MET A 54 8.26 6.03 -8.04
N LYS A 55 7.64 6.37 -6.90
CA LYS A 55 7.56 7.76 -6.44
C LYS A 55 8.92 8.32 -6.04
N TRP A 56 9.78 7.51 -5.40
CA TRP A 56 11.14 7.91 -5.09
C TRP A 56 11.95 8.24 -6.34
N ARG A 57 11.84 7.45 -7.40
CA ARG A 57 12.51 7.73 -8.69
C ARG A 57 12.09 9.07 -9.31
N GLN A 58 10.83 9.48 -9.11
CA GLN A 58 10.37 10.80 -9.54
C GLN A 58 10.94 11.91 -8.65
N ALA A 59 10.90 11.72 -7.33
CA ALA A 59 11.43 12.67 -6.34
C ALA A 59 12.96 12.86 -6.44
N SER A 60 13.69 11.78 -6.73
CA SER A 60 15.15 11.81 -6.84
C SER A 60 15.61 12.68 -8.00
N GLY A 61 14.83 12.81 -9.08
CA GLY A 61 15.14 13.76 -10.15
C GLY A 61 15.25 15.20 -9.63
N VAL A 62 14.37 15.62 -8.74
CA VAL A 62 14.41 16.97 -8.13
C VAL A 62 15.52 17.08 -7.08
N LEU A 63 15.70 16.06 -6.24
CA LEU A 63 16.66 16.10 -5.15
C LEU A 63 18.11 15.95 -5.60
N CYS A 64 18.37 15.09 -6.57
CA CYS A 64 19.71 14.76 -7.04
C CYS A 64 20.18 15.67 -8.19
N ASP A 65 19.28 16.42 -8.85
CA ASP A 65 19.67 17.34 -9.90
C ASP A 65 20.44 18.54 -9.34
N LYS A 66 21.68 18.72 -9.82
CA LYS A 66 22.57 19.82 -9.43
C LYS A 66 22.05 21.19 -9.85
N ARG A 67 21.19 21.27 -10.87
CA ARG A 67 20.59 22.51 -11.39
C ARG A 67 19.50 23.05 -10.47
N VAL A 68 18.91 22.20 -9.64
CA VAL A 68 17.84 22.60 -8.73
C VAL A 68 18.44 23.33 -7.51
N PRO A 69 17.99 24.57 -7.20
CA PRO A 69 18.50 25.31 -6.04
C PRO A 69 18.23 24.59 -4.71
N GLN A 70 19.18 24.64 -3.79
CA GLN A 70 19.06 23.97 -2.49
C GLN A 70 17.83 24.42 -1.68
N LYS A 71 17.46 25.70 -1.76
CA LYS A 71 16.24 26.22 -1.11
C LYS A 71 14.98 25.50 -1.61
N LEU A 72 14.91 25.17 -2.90
CA LEU A 72 13.77 24.47 -3.49
C LEU A 72 13.76 22.99 -3.08
N LYS A 73 14.92 22.33 -3.07
CA LYS A 73 15.06 20.94 -2.58
C LYS A 73 14.60 20.80 -1.13
N ASN A 74 15.00 21.74 -0.27
CA ASN A 74 14.59 21.74 1.14
C ASN A 74 13.06 21.92 1.29
N LYS A 75 12.46 22.83 0.50
CA LYS A 75 10.99 22.97 0.47
C LYS A 75 10.32 21.67 0.04
N PHE A 76 10.75 21.08 -1.08
CA PHE A 76 10.22 19.82 -1.61
C PHE A 76 10.32 18.67 -0.59
N TYR A 77 11.47 18.56 0.09
CA TYR A 77 11.64 17.57 1.15
C TYR A 77 10.63 17.77 2.28
N ARG A 78 10.47 19.01 2.78
CA ARG A 78 9.57 19.33 3.88
C ARG A 78 8.08 19.14 3.52
N THR A 79 7.69 19.46 2.29
CA THR A 79 6.27 19.42 1.87
C THR A 79 5.82 18.07 1.36
N THR A 80 6.72 17.30 0.73
CA THR A 80 6.33 16.10 -0.01
C THR A 80 6.91 14.84 0.61
N ILE A 81 8.21 14.83 0.89
CA ILE A 81 8.92 13.62 1.32
C ILE A 81 8.66 13.35 2.80
N ARG A 82 8.84 14.37 3.66
CA ARG A 82 8.69 14.23 5.11
C ARG A 82 7.28 13.74 5.51
N PRO A 83 6.17 14.32 5.01
CA PRO A 83 4.83 13.82 5.36
C PRO A 83 4.59 12.40 4.87
N ALA A 84 5.02 12.05 3.66
CA ALA A 84 4.86 10.70 3.11
C ALA A 84 5.64 9.64 3.91
N MET A 85 6.85 9.98 4.40
CA MET A 85 7.64 9.10 5.27
C MET A 85 7.00 8.92 6.64
N LEU A 86 6.53 10.02 7.27
CA LEU A 86 5.89 9.98 8.59
C LEU A 86 4.60 9.14 8.55
N TYR A 87 3.70 9.42 7.61
CA TYR A 87 2.49 8.62 7.41
C TYR A 87 2.82 7.15 7.13
N GLY A 88 3.86 6.90 6.34
CA GLY A 88 4.32 5.54 6.07
C GLY A 88 4.81 4.77 7.31
N ALA A 89 5.41 5.46 8.27
CA ALA A 89 5.87 4.85 9.52
C ALA A 89 4.72 4.53 10.47
N GLU A 90 3.68 5.36 10.51
CA GLU A 90 2.49 5.15 11.35
C GLU A 90 1.55 4.07 10.78
N CYS A 91 1.49 3.93 9.45
CA CYS A 91 0.53 3.05 8.77
C CYS A 91 1.18 1.80 8.15
N TRP A 92 2.28 1.31 8.72
CA TRP A 92 2.92 0.09 8.25
C TRP A 92 2.24 -1.16 8.87
N PRO A 93 1.83 -2.14 8.05
CA PRO A 93 1.29 -3.38 8.59
C PRO A 93 2.43 -4.18 9.24
N THR A 94 2.24 -4.58 10.49
CA THR A 94 3.19 -5.41 11.23
C THR A 94 2.75 -6.86 11.16
N LYS A 95 3.61 -7.76 10.65
CA LYS A 95 3.45 -9.19 10.92
C LYS A 95 3.54 -9.39 12.44
N ARG A 96 2.60 -10.12 13.02
CA ARG A 96 2.58 -10.44 14.44
C ARG A 96 2.85 -11.92 14.62
#